data_AF-A0A1F2YXU9-F1
#
_entry.id   AF-A0A1F2YXU9-F1
#
_cell.length_a   1.000
_cell.length_b   1.000
_cell.length_c   1.000
_cell.angle_alpha   90.00
_cell.angle_beta   90.00
_cell.angle_gamma   90.00
#
_symmetry.space_group_name_H-M   'P 1'
#
loop_
_entity.id
_entity.type
_entity.pdbx_description
1 polymer ?
#
loop_
_entity_poly.entity_id
_entity_poly.type
_entity_poly.pdbx_seq_one_letter_code
_entity_poly.pdbx_strand_id
1 'polypeptide(L)' 'MPIKIDKQRHYKTVSYDRSKSTLTKAGYVYMRDLLETVLEQLKNSELDNDREIDQLKQFLIKLDHHIDRLRA' A
#
# COMPACT_ATOMS: atom_id res chain seq x y z
N MET A 1 -17.70 -47.14 -28.42
CA MET A 1 -17.20 -46.96 -27.03
C MET A 1 -17.09 -45.46 -26.76
N PRO A 2 -17.77 -44.89 -25.75
CA PRO A 2 -17.62 -43.48 -25.44
C PRO A 2 -16.40 -43.26 -24.54
N ILE A 3 -15.55 -42.31 -24.93
CA ILE A 3 -14.34 -41.91 -24.20
C ILE A 3 -14.78 -41.13 -22.97
N LYS A 4 -14.41 -41.61 -21.77
CA LYS A 4 -14.65 -40.90 -20.50
C LYS A 4 -13.64 -39.75 -20.40
N ILE A 5 -14.12 -38.51 -20.44
CA ILE A 5 -13.31 -37.32 -20.19
C ILE A 5 -13.09 -37.23 -18.68
N ASP A 6 -11.84 -37.34 -18.27
CA ASP A 6 -11.43 -37.26 -16.87
C ASP A 6 -11.82 -35.89 -16.30
N LYS A 7 -12.44 -35.90 -15.10
CA LYS A 7 -12.89 -34.68 -14.44
C LYS A 7 -11.66 -33.86 -14.08
N GLN A 8 -11.41 -32.81 -14.85
CA GLN A 8 -10.40 -31.80 -14.58
C GLN A 8 -10.52 -31.36 -13.12
N ARG A 9 -9.62 -31.86 -12.27
CA ARG A 9 -9.50 -31.43 -10.88
C ARG A 9 -9.03 -29.99 -10.93
N HIS A 10 -9.96 -29.05 -10.91
CA HIS A 10 -9.65 -27.68 -10.54
C HIS A 10 -9.11 -27.73 -9.11
N TYR A 11 -7.79 -27.67 -8.97
CA TYR A 11 -7.15 -27.32 -7.71
C TYR A 11 -7.70 -25.94 -7.37
N LYS A 12 -8.73 -25.91 -6.52
CA LYS A 12 -9.27 -24.68 -5.96
C LYS A 12 -8.08 -24.05 -5.25
N THR A 13 -7.49 -23.01 -5.84
CA THR A 13 -6.58 -22.13 -5.12
C THR A 13 -7.31 -21.81 -3.83
N VAL A 14 -6.77 -22.31 -2.71
CA VAL A 14 -7.23 -22.03 -1.35
C VAL A 14 -7.64 -20.58 -1.36
N SER A 15 -8.92 -20.31 -1.08
CA SER A 15 -9.55 -19.00 -1.20
C SER A 15 -8.62 -17.95 -0.61
N TYR A 16 -7.82 -17.32 -1.47
CA TYR A 16 -6.77 -16.42 -1.03
C TYR A 16 -7.50 -15.17 -0.63
N ASP A 17 -7.66 -14.99 0.68
CA ASP A 17 -8.27 -13.83 1.25
C ASP A 17 -7.36 -12.64 0.98
N ARG A 18 -7.71 -11.85 -0.04
CA ARG A 18 -6.97 -10.65 -0.42
C ARG A 18 -6.87 -9.66 0.74
N SER A 19 -7.74 -9.73 1.75
CA SER A 19 -7.62 -8.90 2.95
C SER A 19 -6.33 -9.18 3.74
N LYS A 20 -5.72 -10.36 3.60
CA LYS A 20 -4.47 -10.73 4.29
C LYS A 20 -3.21 -10.12 3.67
N SER A 21 -3.26 -9.62 2.43
CA SER A 21 -2.15 -8.90 1.78
C SER A 21 -2.44 -7.42 1.52
N THR A 22 -3.68 -6.99 1.78
CA THR A 22 -4.07 -5.60 1.55
C THR A 22 -3.78 -4.81 2.82
N LEU A 23 -2.86 -3.85 2.72
CA LEU A 23 -2.58 -2.93 3.82
C LEU A 23 -3.90 -2.24 4.21
N THR A 24 -4.30 -2.39 5.47
CA THR A 24 -5.54 -1.78 5.93
C THR A 24 -5.38 -0.27 5.99
N LYS A 25 -6.49 0.46 5.99
CA LYS A 25 -6.47 1.92 6.16
C LYS A 25 -5.67 2.36 7.39
N ALA A 26 -5.76 1.62 8.50
CA ALA A 26 -4.97 1.88 9.70
C ALA A 26 -3.46 1.75 9.45
N GLY A 27 -3.04 0.76 8.65
CA GLY A 27 -1.65 0.60 8.23
C GLY A 27 -1.15 1.77 7.37
N TYR A 28 -1.96 2.26 6.43
CA TYR A 28 -1.59 3.43 5.64
C TYR A 28 -1.49 4.72 6.47
N VAL A 29 -2.42 4.93 7.41
CA VAL A 29 -2.36 6.07 8.34
C VAL A 29 -1.10 6.01 9.19
N TYR A 30 -0.76 4.83 9.74
CA TYR A 30 0.47 4.65 10.49
C TYR A 30 1.72 4.96 9.66
N MET A 31 1.78 4.50 8.40
CA MET A 31 2.89 4.83 7.50
C MET A 31 2.99 6.33 7.22
N ARG A 32 1.86 7.01 7.04
CA ARG A 32 1.83 8.47 6.85
C ARG A 32 2.43 9.20 8.06
N ASP A 33 2.01 8.84 9.26
CA ASP A 33 2.48 9.50 10.50
C ASP A 33 4.00 9.28 10.70
N LEU A 34 4.53 8.10 10.36
CA LEU A 34 5.97 7.84 10.34
C LEU A 34 6.71 8.72 9.31
N LEU A 35 6.16 8.84 8.10
CA LEU A 35 6.75 9.65 7.04
C LEU A 35 6.71 11.15 7.35
N GLU A 36 5.70 11.63 8.06
CA GLU A 36 5.66 13.00 8.59
C GLU A 36 6.80 13.26 9.57
N THR A 37 7.13 12.28 10.42
CA THR A 37 8.29 12.39 11.34
C THR A 37 9.60 12.50 10.56
N VAL A 38 9.76 11.72 9.49
CA VAL A 38 10.93 11.80 8.60
C VAL A 38 10.99 13.15 7.88
N LEU A 39 9.86 13.67 7.41
CA LEU A 39 9.79 14.99 6.79
C LEU A 39 10.26 16.09 7.76
N GLU A 40 9.88 15.99 9.02
CA GLU A 40 10.31 16.93 10.06
C GLU A 40 11.82 16.80 10.35
N GLN A 41 12.36 15.58 10.39
CA GLN A 41 13.80 15.37 10.52
C GLN A 41 14.59 15.94 9.33
N LEU A 42 14.09 15.78 8.10
CA LEU A 42 14.74 16.32 6.90
C LEU A 42 14.75 17.85 6.89
N LYS A 43 13.67 18.50 7.35
CA LYS A 43 13.60 19.96 7.48
C LYS A 43 14.56 20.52 8.53
N ASN A 44 14.75 19.79 9.62
CA ASN A 44 15.62 20.21 10.73
C ASN A 44 17.08 19.79 10.52
N SER A 45 17.38 19.12 9.41
CA SER A 45 18.74 18.74 9.02
C SER A 45 19.52 19.95 8.53
N GLU A 46 20.82 19.99 8.82
CA GLU A 46 21.74 21.01 8.29
C GLU A 46 22.11 20.75 6.81
N LEU A 47 21.67 19.64 6.23
CA LEU A 47 21.89 19.28 4.83
C LEU A 47 20.81 19.88 3.93
N ASP A 48 21.19 20.23 2.70
CA ASP A 48 20.24 20.60 1.64
C ASP A 48 19.43 19.36 1.21
N ASN A 49 18.19 19.28 1.70
CA ASN A 49 17.23 18.22 1.39
C ASN A 49 16.00 18.77 0.66
N ASP A 50 16.07 19.97 0.04
CA ASP A 50 14.90 20.66 -0.52
C ASP A 50 14.16 19.77 -1.53
N ARG A 51 14.90 19.04 -2.37
CA ARG A 51 14.33 18.14 -3.38
C ARG A 51 13.63 16.94 -2.74
N GLU A 52 14.27 16.29 -1.77
CA GLU A 52 13.73 15.13 -1.06
C GLU A 52 12.48 15.53 -0.24
N ILE A 53 12.50 16.72 0.38
CA ILE A 53 11.36 17.30 1.09
C ILE A 53 10.17 17.51 0.14
N ASP A 54 10.40 18.07 -1.05
CA ASP A 54 9.33 18.30 -2.01
C ASP A 54 8.76 16.99 -2.58
N GLN A 55 9.63 16.01 -2.86
CA GLN A 55 9.19 14.68 -3.28
C GLN A 55 8.35 13.99 -2.18
N LEU A 56 8.78 14.10 -0.92
CA LEU A 56 8.07 13.51 0.21
C LEU A 56 6.72 14.17 0.46
N LYS A 57 6.64 15.51 0.35
CA LYS A 57 5.35 16.24 0.41
C LYS A 57 4.39 15.79 -0.69
N GLN A 58 4.87 15.70 -1.93
CA GLN A 58 4.04 15.22 -3.05
C GLN A 58 3.55 13.79 -2.84
N PHE A 59 4.40 12.93 -2.26
CA PHE A 59 4.02 11.57 -1.92
C PHE A 59 2.92 11.54 -0.83
N LEU A 60 3.08 12.31 0.25
CA LEU A 60 2.10 12.37 1.34
C LEU A 60 0.72 12.80 0.84
N ILE A 61 0.64 13.80 -0.05
CA ILE A 61 -0.62 14.24 -0.67
C ILE A 61 -1.29 13.09 -1.45
N LYS A 62 -0.52 12.35 -2.26
CA LYS A 62 -1.04 11.19 -3.00
C LYS A 62 -1.48 10.06 -2.08
N LEU A 63 -0.76 9.86 -0.98
CA LEU A 63 -1.06 8.86 0.03
C LEU A 63 -2.36 9.19 0.76
N ASP A 64 -2.56 10.45 1.18
CA ASP A 64 -3.82 10.89 1.79
C ASP A 64 -5.01 10.67 0.85
N HIS A 65 -4.88 11.04 -0.42
CA HIS A 65 -5.92 10.75 -1.42
C HIS A 65 -6.18 9.25 -1.62
N HIS A 66 -5.17 8.40 -1.45
CA HIS A 66 -5.36 6.95 -1.48
C HIS A 66 -6.11 6.45 -0.24
N ILE A 67 -5.73 6.93 0.95
CA ILE A 67 -6.36 6.63 2.23
C ILE A 67 -7.84 7.06 2.25
N ASP A 68 -8.15 8.23 1.68
CA ASP A 68 -9.52 8.73 1.57
C ASP A 68 -10.37 7.87 0.65
N ARG A 69 -9.81 7.39 -0.47
CA ARG A 69 -10.49 6.48 -1.39
C ARG A 69 -10.74 5.08 -0.80
N LEU A 70 -9.94 4.63 0.16
CA LEU A 70 -10.19 3.38 0.88
C LEU A 70 -11.41 3.43 1.83
N ARG A 71 -11.98 4.61 2.07
CA ARG A 71 -13.23 4.78 2.85
C ARG A 71 -14.50 4.72 1.99
N ALA A 72 -14.37 4.69 0.66
CA ALA A 72 -15.49 4.64 -0.28
C ALA A 72 -15.98 3.21 -0.52
#